data_AF-A0A163GA01-F1
#
_entry.id   AF-A0A163GA01-F1
#
_cell.length_a   1.000
_cell.length_b   1.000
_cell.length_c   1.000
_cell.angle_alpha   90.00
_cell.angle_beta   90.00
_cell.angle_gamma   90.00
#
_symmetry.space_group_name_H-M   'P 1'
#
loop_
_entity.id
_entity.type
_entity.pdbx_description
1 polymer ?
#
loop_
_entity_poly.entity_id
_entity_poly.type
_entity_poly.pdbx_seq_one_letter_code
_entity_poly.pdbx_strand_id
1 'polypeptide(L)'
;MIRYIRTERSIRRLQQRTEDVECKLILTEEAVISSERDFALSKVWDMSARPAASRCWFLYLHTDEGVFAFRTEESPDGFISSYREIRN
;
A
#
# COMPACT_ATOMS: atom_id res chain seq x y z
N MET A 1 -11.13 -0.68 1.79
CA MET A 1 -10.00 -1.62 1.60
C MET A 1 -9.57 -1.62 0.15
N ILE A 2 -8.31 -2.00 -0.14
CA ILE A 2 -7.78 -2.16 -1.51
C ILE A 2 -6.80 -3.34 -1.56
N ARG A 3 -6.72 -4.07 -2.68
CA ARG A 3 -5.72 -5.13 -2.88
C ARG A 3 -4.38 -4.55 -3.38
N TYR A 4 -3.29 -5.10 -2.87
CA TYR A 4 -1.94 -4.79 -3.36
C TYR A 4 -1.10 -6.06 -3.47
N ILE A 5 -0.05 -6.00 -4.28
CA ILE A 5 0.90 -7.10 -4.46
C ILE A 5 2.17 -6.80 -3.68
N ARG A 6 2.54 -7.72 -2.78
CA ARG A 6 3.83 -7.72 -2.08
C ARG A 6 4.75 -8.73 -2.77
N THR A 7 5.94 -8.28 -3.13
CA THR A 7 6.95 -9.17 -3.72
C THR A 7 7.85 -9.70 -2.61
N GLU A 8 7.77 -11.00 -2.34
CA GLU A 8 8.64 -11.69 -1.39
C GLU A 8 9.86 -12.28 -2.10
N ARG A 9 11.04 -12.07 -1.53
CA ARG A 9 12.29 -12.65 -2.03
C ARG A 9 12.84 -13.63 -1.02
N SER A 10 13.09 -14.86 -1.45
CA SER A 10 13.73 -15.88 -0.62
C SER A 10 14.90 -16.51 -1.35
N ILE A 11 15.96 -16.85 -0.62
CA ILE A 11 17.08 -17.63 -1.14
C ILE A 11 16.87 -19.08 -0.69
N ARG A 12 16.69 -20.00 -1.63
CA ARG A 12 16.62 -21.44 -1.37
C ARG A 12 17.57 -22.16 -2.31
N ARG A 13 18.42 -23.04 -1.77
CA ARG A 13 19.40 -23.85 -2.54
C ARG A 13 20.23 -23.01 -3.53
N LEU A 14 20.81 -21.90 -3.06
CA LEU A 14 21.63 -20.98 -3.86
C LEU A 14 20.89 -20.30 -5.04
N GLN A 15 19.56 -20.36 -5.09
CA GLN A 15 18.74 -19.66 -6.07
C GLN A 15 17.84 -18.63 -5.38
N GLN A 16 17.76 -17.44 -5.99
CA GLN A 16 16.79 -16.42 -5.59
C GLN A 16 15.43 -16.74 -6.20
N ARG A 17 14.41 -16.90 -5.37
CA ARG A 17 13.01 -16.96 -5.78
C ARG A 17 12.32 -15.65 -5.44
N THR A 18 11.48 -15.21 -6.36
CA THR A 18 10.62 -14.04 -6.20
C THR A 18 9.19 -14.52 -6.35
N GLU A 19 8.39 -14.34 -5.32
CA GLU A 19 6.98 -14.75 -5.30
C GLU A 19 6.13 -13.52 -5.01
N ASP A 20 5.13 -13.26 -5.87
CA ASP A 20 4.17 -12.19 -5.68
C ASP A 20 3.00 -12.72 -4.84
N VAL A 21 2.71 -12.01 -3.74
CA VAL A 21 1.67 -12.37 -2.78
C VAL A 21 0.61 -11.28 -2.79
N GLU A 22 -0.64 -11.67 -3.06
CA GLU A 22 -1.78 -10.75 -2.95
C GLU A 22 -2.10 -10.47 -1.48
N CYS A 23 -2.15 -9.19 -1.14
CA CYS A 23 -2.39 -8.67 0.20
C CYS A 23 -3.50 -7.62 0.18
N LYS A 24 -3.95 -7.20 1.37
CA LYS A 24 -4.98 -6.16 1.52
C LYS A 24 -4.46 -5.01 2.36
N LEU A 25 -4.75 -3.79 1.91
CA LEU A 25 -4.70 -2.59 2.73
C LEU A 25 -6.10 -2.28 3.24
N ILE A 26 -6.22 -2.11 4.56
CA ILE A 26 -7.46 -1.79 5.24
C ILE A 26 -7.30 -0.39 5.83
N LEU A 27 -8.26 0.49 5.56
CA LEU A 27 -8.35 1.82 6.17
C LEU A 27 -9.41 1.74 7.26
N THR A 28 -9.05 2.10 8.49
CA THR A 28 -9.95 2.30 9.63
C THR A 28 -9.97 3.78 10.01
N GLU A 29 -10.70 4.16 11.06
CA GLU A 29 -10.70 5.54 11.58
C GLU A 29 -9.36 5.92 12.22
N GLU A 30 -8.54 4.93 12.61
CA GLU A 30 -7.32 5.12 13.38
C GLU A 30 -6.05 4.78 12.60
N ALA A 31 -6.12 3.86 11.64
CA ALA A 31 -4.93 3.37 10.95
C ALA A 31 -5.17 2.92 9.49
N VAL A 32 -4.08 2.85 8.74
CA VAL A 32 -3.97 1.96 7.58
C VAL A 32 -3.24 0.69 8.00
N ILE A 33 -3.87 -0.46 7.80
CA ILE A 33 -3.36 -1.78 8.17
C ILE A 33 -2.90 -2.47 6.89
N SER A 34 -1.64 -2.92 6.87
CA SER A 34 -1.06 -3.72 5.78
C SER A 34 -0.68 -5.12 6.26
N SER A 35 -0.20 -5.99 5.38
CA SER A 35 0.29 -7.30 5.78
C SER A 35 1.64 -7.30 6.50
N GLU A 36 2.33 -6.15 6.57
CA GLU A 36 3.66 -6.02 7.19
C GLU A 36 3.64 -5.19 8.47
N ARG A 37 2.83 -4.13 8.48
CA ARG A 37 2.72 -3.21 9.62
C ARG A 37 1.45 -2.35 9.53
N ASP A 38 1.17 -1.70 10.64
CA ASP A 38 0.11 -0.70 10.75
C ASP A 38 0.71 0.72 10.71
N PHE A 39 -0.04 1.64 10.10
CA PHE A 39 0.29 3.05 9.97
C PHE A 39 -0.82 3.85 10.65
N ALA A 40 -0.56 4.37 11.86
CA ALA A 40 -1.52 5.24 12.53
C ALA A 40 -1.82 6.47 11.65
N LEU A 41 -3.09 6.83 11.46
CA LEU A 41 -3.48 7.95 10.59
C LEU A 41 -2.94 9.29 11.06
N SER A 42 -2.67 9.43 12.37
CA SER A 42 -1.98 10.60 12.94
C SER A 42 -0.55 10.77 12.40
N LYS A 43 0.07 9.69 11.91
CA LYS A 43 1.42 9.65 11.33
C LYS A 43 1.42 9.60 9.80
N VAL A 44 0.27 9.41 9.15
CA VAL A 44 0.15 9.47 7.69
C VAL A 44 -0.20 10.90 7.29
N TRP A 45 0.72 11.62 6.67
CA TRP A 45 0.55 13.03 6.33
C TRP A 45 -0.19 13.26 5.02
N ASP A 46 -0.01 12.37 4.05
CA ASP A 46 -0.68 12.43 2.75
C ASP A 46 -0.76 11.03 2.11
N MET A 47 -1.69 10.89 1.16
CA MET A 47 -1.79 9.75 0.26
C MET A 47 -1.87 10.20 -1.19
N SER A 48 -1.03 9.61 -2.03
CA SER A 48 -0.97 9.92 -3.45
C SER A 48 -0.89 8.64 -4.28
N ALA A 49 -1.33 8.71 -5.53
CA ALA A 49 -1.22 7.60 -6.46
C ALA A 49 -0.59 8.02 -7.77
N ARG A 50 0.14 7.10 -8.39
CA ARG A 50 0.61 7.25 -9.77
C ARG A 50 0.28 6.00 -10.58
N PRO A 51 -0.30 6.14 -11.78
CA PRO A 51 -0.44 5.01 -12.68
C PRO A 51 0.95 4.51 -13.10
N ALA A 52 1.05 3.20 -13.24
CA ALA A 52 2.18 2.48 -13.82
C ALA A 52 1.74 1.88 -15.17
N ALA A 53 2.55 0.98 -15.73
CA ALA A 53 2.19 0.27 -16.96
C ALA A 53 0.97 -0.66 -16.72
N SER A 54 0.11 -0.81 -17.74
CA SER A 54 -0.90 -1.87 -17.83
C SER A 54 -1.78 -2.08 -16.59
N ARG A 55 -2.75 -1.18 -16.32
CA ARG A 55 -3.72 -1.31 -15.21
C ARG A 55 -3.06 -1.58 -13.85
N CYS A 56 -1.91 -0.97 -13.63
CA CYS A 56 -1.21 -1.02 -12.36
C CYS A 56 -1.06 0.41 -11.83
N TRP A 57 -1.09 0.56 -10.51
CA TRP A 57 -0.86 1.82 -9.83
C TRP A 57 0.13 1.61 -8.68
N PHE A 58 0.85 2.67 -8.35
CA PHE A 58 1.53 2.78 -7.07
C PHE A 58 0.74 3.74 -6.18
N LEU A 59 0.24 3.21 -5.07
CA LEU A 59 -0.30 3.97 -3.94
C LEU A 59 0.84 4.28 -2.97
N TYR A 60 1.03 5.55 -2.65
CA TYR A 60 2.05 6.02 -1.73
C TYR A 60 1.41 6.56 -0.46
N LEU A 61 1.84 6.04 0.68
CA LEU A 61 1.60 6.62 2.00
C LEU A 61 2.81 7.47 2.37
N HIS A 62 2.61 8.77 2.50
CA HIS A 62 3.62 9.69 3.03
C HIS A 62 3.44 9.76 4.54
N THR A 63 4.42 9.27 5.29
CA THR A 63 4.36 9.22 6.76
C THR A 63 5.53 9.96 7.39
N ASP A 64 5.49 10.11 8.71
CA ASP A 64 6.58 10.68 9.51
C ASP A 64 7.90 9.89 9.44
N GLU A 65 7.82 8.61 9.07
CA GLU A 65 8.95 7.68 8.95
C GLU A 65 9.44 7.50 7.50
N GLY A 66 8.77 8.12 6.52
CA GLY A 66 9.13 8.05 5.11
C GLY A 66 7.95 7.74 4.18
N VAL A 67 8.25 7.28 2.96
CA VAL A 67 7.24 6.97 1.95
C VAL A 67 7.14 5.47 1.75
N PHE A 68 5.94 4.92 1.91
CA PHE A 68 5.63 3.51 1.70
C PHE A 68 4.83 3.35 0.42
N ALA A 69 5.31 2.51 -0.49
CA ALA A 69 4.70 2.29 -1.81
C ALA A 69 4.04 0.92 -1.89
N PHE A 70 2.81 0.89 -2.40
CA PHE A 70 2.00 -0.31 -2.58
C PHE A 70 1.60 -0.43 -4.04
N ARG A 71 1.93 -1.56 -4.66
CA ARG A 71 1.57 -1.86 -6.04
C ARG A 71 0.15 -2.43 -6.09
N THR A 72 -0.78 -1.75 -6.74
CA THR A 72 -2.19 -2.19 -6.87
C THR A 72 -2.54 -2.47 -8.33
N GLU A 73 -3.46 -3.41 -8.55
CA GLU A 73 -4.02 -3.72 -9.89
C GLU A 73 -5.40 -3.09 -10.12
N GLU A 74 -5.91 -2.37 -9.11
CA GLU A 74 -7.11 -1.55 -9.17
C GLU A 74 -6.77 -0.09 -8.83
N SER A 75 -7.57 0.86 -9.33
CA SER A 75 -7.32 2.28 -9.06
C SER A 75 -7.47 2.58 -7.56
N PRO A 76 -6.48 3.24 -6.92
CA PRO A 76 -6.54 3.60 -5.52
C PRO A 76 -7.34 4.87 -5.22
N ASP A 77 -7.94 5.53 -6.21
CA ASP A 77 -8.62 6.82 -6.04
C ASP A 77 -9.75 6.76 -4.98
N GLY A 78 -10.52 5.67 -4.97
CA GLY A 78 -11.57 5.45 -3.96
C GLY A 78 -11.00 5.30 -2.55
N PHE A 79 -9.88 4.59 -2.40
CA PHE A 79 -9.20 4.43 -1.11
C PHE A 79 -8.63 5.76 -0.58
N ILE A 80 -8.03 6.56 -1.47
CA ILE A 80 -7.52 7.90 -1.14
C ILE A 80 -8.66 8.85 -0.76
N SER A 81 -9.80 8.75 -1.44
CA SER A 81 -10.97 9.58 -1.15
C SER A 81 -11.51 9.30 0.26
N SER A 82 -11.65 8.03 0.64
CA SER A 82 -12.04 7.66 2.01
C SER A 82 -11.04 8.13 3.06
N TYR A 83 -9.73 8.10 2.79
CA TYR A 83 -8.73 8.67 3.70
C TYR A 83 -8.92 10.18 3.90
N ARG A 84 -9.22 10.91 2.83
CA ARG A 84 -9.48 12.36 2.90
C ARG A 84 -10.75 12.68 3.67
N GLU A 85 -11.78 11.85 3.54
CA GLU A 85 -13.03 12.01 4.30
C GLU A 85 -12.81 11.85 5.81
N ILE A 86 -11.95 10.92 6.24
CA ILE A 86 -11.61 10.74 7.67
C ILE A 86 -10.77 11.90 8.23
N ARG A 87 -10.00 12.58 7.36
CA ARG A 87 -9.08 13.66 7.75
C ARG A 87 -9.70 15.06 7.74
N ASN A 88 -10.90 15.20 7.17
CA ASN A 88 -11.67 16.44 7.14
C ASN A 88 -12.58 16.53 8.37
#